data_AF-A0A2N9NW80-F1
#
_entry.id   AF-A0A2N9NW80-F1
#
_cell.length_a   1.000
_cell.length_b   1.000
_cell.length_c   1.000
_cell.angle_alpha   90.00
_cell.angle_beta   90.00
_cell.angle_gamma   90.00
#
_symmetry.space_group_name_H-M   'P 1'
#
loop_
_entity.id
_entity.type
_entity.pdbx_description
1 polymer ?
#
loop_
_entity_poly.entity_id
_entity_poly.type
_entity_poly.pdbx_seq_one_letter_code
_entity_poly.pdbx_strand_id
1 'polypeptide(L)'
;MLAMNFIERQRFLTNRSPESRRLILAKIREYESMKPDVRELRLRATELRWYLWPLMNTAPTNRVGILERIPAGDRQLVTERLQEWDKLALDVQSNLLANEATIRYFTEVEDGTAQRASISAARTAKLEAGIRQWQSLPEEQRQRMVAHFKQFFVLTPQEKEKSLETLSEPERRQIEKTLHSFGNLTSLQRAQCITSFEKFASLSLEERQQFLKNADRWKLMTPAQRQAWRDLVAQMSSSAPPRLHIRLRHPAPPLATNGG
;
A
#
# COMPACT_ATOMS: atom_id res chain seq x y z
N MET A 1 13.39 -3.20 -9.79
CA MET A 1 12.47 -4.28 -10.24
C MET A 1 11.13 -3.77 -10.76
N LEU A 2 10.51 -2.76 -10.14
CA LEU A 2 9.26 -2.19 -10.67
C LEU A 2 9.44 -1.53 -12.05
N ALA A 3 10.57 -0.86 -12.30
CA ALA A 3 10.92 -0.29 -13.61
C ALA A 3 11.38 -1.33 -14.65
N MET A 4 11.64 -2.58 -14.26
CA MET A 4 12.12 -3.62 -15.18
C MET A 4 10.96 -4.23 -15.95
N ASN A 5 11.21 -4.64 -17.20
CA ASN A 5 10.23 -5.42 -17.98
C ASN A 5 10.18 -6.91 -17.54
N PHE A 6 9.24 -7.67 -18.09
CA PHE A 6 9.03 -9.07 -17.70
C PHE A 6 10.27 -9.96 -17.89
N ILE A 7 10.98 -9.80 -19.02
CA ILE A 7 12.16 -10.59 -19.37
C ILE A 7 13.30 -10.31 -18.38
N GLU A 8 13.54 -9.03 -18.08
CA GLU A 8 14.54 -8.58 -17.10
C GLU A 8 14.24 -9.10 -15.69
N ARG A 9 12.97 -9.07 -15.27
CA ARG A 9 12.54 -9.61 -13.97
C ARG A 9 12.80 -11.10 -13.86
N GLN A 10 12.53 -11.88 -14.92
CA GLN A 10 12.81 -13.32 -14.91
C GLN A 10 14.31 -13.60 -14.75
N ARG A 11 15.17 -12.85 -15.46
CA ARG A 11 16.63 -12.96 -15.33
C ARG A 11 17.13 -12.56 -13.94
N PHE A 12 16.57 -11.51 -13.34
CA PHE A 12 16.96 -11.08 -12.00
C PHE A 12 16.56 -12.09 -10.90
N LEU A 13 15.50 -12.86 -11.13
CA LEU A 13 14.99 -13.84 -10.18
C LEU A 13 15.55 -15.25 -10.38
N THR A 14 16.47 -15.44 -11.33
CA THR A 14 17.05 -16.75 -11.68
C THR A 14 17.70 -17.44 -10.47
N ASN A 15 18.37 -16.66 -9.61
CA ASN A 15 19.10 -17.15 -8.44
C ASN A 15 18.22 -17.29 -7.17
N ARG A 16 16.90 -17.10 -7.27
CA ARG A 16 15.97 -17.17 -6.12
C ARG A 16 15.20 -18.49 -6.12
N SER A 17 14.90 -19.02 -4.93
CA SER A 17 14.03 -20.21 -4.80
C SER A 17 12.65 -19.97 -5.43
N PRO A 18 11.95 -21.03 -5.87
CA PRO A 18 10.61 -20.90 -6.47
C PRO A 18 9.61 -20.17 -5.56
N GLU A 19 9.68 -20.44 -4.26
CA GLU A 19 8.85 -19.76 -3.26
C GLU A 19 9.19 -18.28 -3.14
N SER A 20 10.48 -17.95 -3.04
CA SER A 20 10.93 -16.54 -2.99
C SER A 20 10.53 -15.79 -4.25
N ARG A 21 10.68 -16.40 -5.43
CA ARG A 21 10.28 -15.82 -6.71
C ARG A 21 8.77 -15.52 -6.72
N ARG A 22 7.94 -16.47 -6.29
CA ARG A 22 6.48 -16.30 -6.19
C ARG A 22 6.10 -15.15 -5.27
N LEU A 23 6.71 -15.05 -4.09
CA LEU A 23 6.45 -13.97 -3.14
C LEU A 23 6.86 -12.60 -3.70
N ILE A 24 8.05 -12.51 -4.31
CA ILE A 24 8.55 -11.27 -4.92
C ILE A 24 7.63 -10.82 -6.06
N LEU A 25 7.23 -11.73 -6.95
CA LEU A 25 6.32 -11.41 -8.06
C LEU A 25 4.93 -11.00 -7.56
N ALA A 26 4.41 -11.66 -6.51
CA ALA A 26 3.16 -11.25 -5.88
C ALA A 26 3.26 -9.83 -5.31
N LYS A 27 4.38 -9.49 -4.66
CA LYS A 27 4.60 -8.14 -4.13
C LYS A 27 4.73 -7.10 -5.24
N ILE A 28 5.43 -7.41 -6.33
CA ILE A 28 5.52 -6.52 -7.51
C ILE A 28 4.11 -6.22 -8.05
N ARG A 29 3.27 -7.25 -8.24
CA ARG A 29 1.88 -7.06 -8.69
C ARG A 29 1.05 -6.22 -7.73
N GLU A 30 1.25 -6.38 -6.42
CA GLU A 30 0.60 -5.54 -5.41
C GLU A 30 0.94 -4.06 -5.62
N TYR A 31 2.24 -3.73 -5.74
CA TYR A 31 2.69 -2.36 -5.99
C TYR A 31 2.22 -1.82 -7.35
N GLU A 32 2.22 -2.64 -8.41
CA GLU A 32 1.70 -2.24 -9.73
C GLU A 32 0.20 -1.90 -9.72
N SER A 33 -0.57 -2.51 -8.81
CA SER A 33 -2.00 -2.25 -8.66
C SER A 33 -2.35 -1.00 -7.82
N MET A 34 -1.36 -0.41 -7.15
CA MET A 34 -1.55 0.79 -6.34
C MET A 34 -1.64 2.04 -7.21
N LYS A 35 -2.34 3.07 -6.71
CA LYS A 35 -2.26 4.41 -7.29
C LYS A 35 -0.81 4.92 -7.24
N PRO A 36 -0.36 5.72 -8.22
CA PRO A 36 1.04 6.16 -8.32
C PRO A 36 1.57 6.86 -7.05
N ASP A 37 0.76 7.72 -6.43
CA ASP A 37 1.04 8.41 -5.17
C ASP A 37 1.23 7.44 -4.00
N VAL A 38 0.26 6.56 -3.78
CA VAL A 38 0.30 5.56 -2.70
C VAL A 38 1.48 4.61 -2.90
N ARG A 39 1.73 4.19 -4.14
CA ARG A 39 2.84 3.32 -4.51
C ARG A 39 4.18 3.98 -4.19
N GLU A 40 4.37 5.23 -4.61
CA GLU A 40 5.60 5.97 -4.39
C GLU A 40 5.86 6.18 -2.91
N LEU A 41 4.87 6.70 -2.16
CA LEU A 41 5.01 6.88 -0.71
C LEU A 41 5.36 5.58 0.02
N ARG A 42 4.76 4.46 -0.40
CA ARG A 42 5.04 3.16 0.22
C ARG A 42 6.43 2.62 -0.14
N LEU A 43 6.92 2.88 -1.36
CA LEU A 43 8.28 2.55 -1.76
C LEU A 43 9.28 3.38 -0.96
N ARG A 44 9.09 4.70 -0.91
CA ARG A 44 9.96 5.63 -0.16
C ARG A 44 10.05 5.27 1.32
N ALA A 45 8.92 4.92 1.95
CA ALA A 45 8.92 4.43 3.34
C ALA A 45 9.68 3.10 3.50
N THR A 46 9.57 2.20 2.52
CA THR A 46 10.30 0.92 2.51
C THR A 46 11.80 1.13 2.34
N GLU A 47 12.21 2.00 1.43
CA GLU A 47 13.61 2.38 1.16
C GLU A 47 14.24 3.06 2.37
N LEU A 48 13.55 4.03 2.96
CA LEU A 48 14.01 4.70 4.18
C LEU A 48 14.35 3.68 5.26
N ARG A 49 13.44 2.73 5.54
CA ARG A 49 13.69 1.67 6.52
C ARG A 49 14.84 0.76 6.13
N TRP A 50 14.91 0.37 4.86
CA TRP A 50 15.97 -0.48 4.33
C TRP A 50 17.35 0.13 4.55
N TYR A 51 17.49 1.44 4.34
CA TYR A 51 18.75 2.15 4.56
C TYR A 51 19.02 2.43 6.03
N LEU A 52 18.00 2.80 6.80
CA LEU A 52 18.16 3.26 8.18
C LEU A 52 18.44 2.10 9.15
N TRP A 53 17.82 0.94 8.96
CA TRP A 53 17.91 -0.18 9.90
C TRP A 53 19.34 -0.73 10.08
N PRO A 54 20.13 -0.99 9.02
CA PRO A 54 21.52 -1.42 9.18
C PRO A 54 22.37 -0.37 9.91
N LEU A 55 22.13 0.91 9.64
CA LEU A 55 22.89 2.02 10.23
C LEU A 55 22.60 2.16 11.72
N MET A 56 21.35 2.01 12.15
CA MET A 56 20.97 2.02 13.57
C MET A 56 21.61 0.88 14.37
N ASN A 57 21.86 -0.28 13.73
CA ASN A 57 22.56 -1.41 14.33
C ASN A 57 24.09 -1.34 14.23
N THR A 58 24.62 -0.29 13.60
CA THR A 58 26.06 -0.09 13.39
C THR A 58 26.56 1.06 14.26
N ALA A 59 27.76 0.91 14.85
CA ALA A 59 28.38 1.99 15.62
C ALA A 59 28.61 3.23 14.74
N PRO A 60 28.43 4.47 15.26
CA PRO A 60 28.53 5.70 14.45
C PRO A 60 29.81 5.81 13.61
N THR A 61 30.94 5.38 14.16
CA THR A 61 32.26 5.39 13.48
C THR A 61 32.31 4.52 12.22
N ASN A 62 31.47 3.50 12.13
CA ASN A 62 31.46 2.53 11.02
C ASN A 62 30.36 2.82 9.98
N ARG A 63 29.57 3.89 10.14
CA ARG A 63 28.44 4.21 9.26
C ARG A 63 28.83 4.93 7.97
N VAL A 64 29.97 5.64 7.95
CA VAL A 64 30.38 6.51 6.84
C VAL A 64 30.40 5.75 5.51
N GLY A 65 31.07 4.61 5.45
CA GLY A 65 31.15 3.80 4.22
C GLY A 65 29.83 3.14 3.81
N ILE A 66 28.83 3.07 4.70
CA ILE A 66 27.47 2.59 4.38
C ILE A 66 26.65 3.74 3.80
N LEU A 67 26.75 4.95 4.38
CA LEU A 67 26.06 6.16 3.91
C LEU A 67 26.46 6.56 2.48
N GLU A 68 27.72 6.36 2.11
CA GLU A 68 28.21 6.64 0.75
C GLU A 68 27.52 5.81 -0.33
N ARG A 69 27.08 4.59 0.01
CA ARG A 69 26.41 3.66 -0.92
C ARG A 69 24.91 3.98 -1.09
N ILE A 70 24.36 4.85 -0.25
CA ILE A 70 22.97 5.28 -0.35
C ILE A 70 22.85 6.27 -1.53
N PRO A 71 21.80 6.16 -2.36
CA PRO A 71 21.52 7.13 -3.42
C PRO A 71 21.46 8.56 -2.88
N ALA A 72 21.93 9.53 -3.68
CA ALA A 72 22.04 10.93 -3.23
C ALA A 72 20.70 11.52 -2.76
N GLY A 73 19.59 11.18 -3.42
CA GLY A 73 18.24 11.63 -3.04
C GLY A 73 17.74 11.11 -1.69
N ASP A 74 18.33 10.04 -1.17
CA ASP A 74 17.97 9.43 0.11
C ASP A 74 18.93 9.75 1.23
N ARG A 75 20.19 10.02 0.87
CA ARG A 75 21.28 10.18 1.83
C ARG A 75 20.98 11.28 2.84
N GLN A 76 20.46 12.42 2.41
CA GLN A 76 20.13 13.53 3.30
C GLN A 76 19.10 13.12 4.36
N LEU A 77 17.96 12.56 3.94
CA LEU A 77 16.90 12.14 4.86
C LEU A 77 17.40 11.08 5.86
N VAL A 78 18.18 10.11 5.38
CA VAL A 78 18.75 9.06 6.24
C VAL A 78 19.74 9.65 7.23
N THR A 79 20.59 10.59 6.81
CA THR A 79 21.55 11.26 7.69
C THR A 79 20.85 12.08 8.78
N GLU A 80 19.84 12.87 8.42
CA GLU A 80 19.03 13.64 9.39
C GLU A 80 18.37 12.72 10.43
N ARG A 81 17.78 11.60 9.97
CA ARG A 81 17.19 10.60 10.87
C ARG A 81 18.21 9.94 11.79
N LEU A 82 19.44 9.69 11.33
CA LEU A 82 20.49 9.14 12.18
C LEU A 82 21.00 10.12 13.23
N GLN A 83 21.06 11.41 12.91
CA GLN A 83 21.42 12.43 13.89
C GLN A 83 20.41 12.49 15.04
N GLU A 84 19.11 12.37 14.73
CA GLU A 84 18.08 12.26 15.77
C GLU A 84 18.15 10.93 16.53
N TRP A 85 18.51 9.84 15.85
CA TRP A 85 18.69 8.54 16.49
C TRP A 85 19.80 8.58 17.54
N ASP A 86 20.94 9.19 17.20
CA ASP A 86 22.11 9.26 18.09
C ASP A 86 21.88 10.13 19.33
N LYS A 87 20.82 10.95 19.35
CA LYS A 87 20.40 11.72 20.53
C LYS A 87 19.59 10.90 21.54
N LEU A 88 19.05 9.75 21.14
CA LEU A 88 18.25 8.90 22.02
C LEU A 88 19.14 8.19 23.05
N ALA A 89 18.57 7.97 24.23
CA ALA A 89 19.20 7.12 25.24
C ALA A 89 19.32 5.66 24.75
N LEU A 90 20.37 4.97 25.17
CA LEU A 90 20.72 3.62 24.69
C LEU A 90 19.63 2.57 24.98
N ASP A 91 18.92 2.71 26.10
CA ASP A 91 17.79 1.86 26.45
C ASP A 91 16.61 2.05 25.50
N VAL A 92 16.33 3.29 25.08
CA VAL A 92 15.31 3.61 24.08
C VAL A 92 15.69 3.03 22.72
N GLN A 93 16.95 3.19 22.31
CA GLN A 93 17.47 2.62 21.06
C GLN A 93 17.31 1.09 21.03
N SER A 94 17.76 0.42 22.10
CA SER A 94 17.64 -1.04 22.24
C SER A 94 16.19 -1.51 22.19
N ASN A 95 15.31 -0.83 22.93
CA ASN A 95 13.88 -1.18 22.98
C ASN A 95 13.20 -1.01 21.63
N LEU A 96 13.53 0.03 20.87
CA LEU A 96 12.94 0.29 19.55
C LEU A 96 13.41 -0.73 18.51
N LEU A 97 14.68 -1.11 18.52
CA LEU A 97 15.22 -2.16 17.65
C LEU A 97 14.63 -3.54 17.98
N ALA A 98 14.49 -3.87 19.27
CA ALA A 98 13.95 -5.14 19.72
C ALA A 98 12.47 -5.34 19.35
N ASN A 99 11.69 -4.25 19.33
CA ASN A 99 10.23 -4.30 19.11
C ASN A 99 9.80 -3.87 17.69
N GLU A 100 10.75 -3.68 16.77
CA GLU A 100 10.53 -3.15 15.42
C GLU A 100 9.41 -3.88 14.65
N ALA A 101 9.39 -5.21 14.74
CA ALA A 101 8.45 -6.02 13.98
C ALA A 101 7.01 -5.90 14.52
N THR A 102 6.89 -5.77 15.84
CA THR A 102 5.63 -5.59 16.55
C THR A 102 5.08 -4.19 16.34
N ILE A 103 5.91 -3.16 16.51
CA ILE A 103 5.48 -1.77 16.33
C ILE A 103 5.01 -1.56 14.89
N ARG A 104 5.76 -2.09 13.90
CA ARG A 104 5.34 -2.09 12.48
C ARG A 104 3.94 -2.64 12.31
N TYR A 105 3.68 -3.84 12.85
CA TYR A 105 2.39 -4.50 12.72
C TYR A 105 1.25 -3.61 13.23
N PHE A 106 1.43 -2.98 14.39
CA PHE A 106 0.43 -2.07 14.94
C PHE A 106 0.27 -0.79 14.12
N THR A 107 1.36 -0.15 13.68
CA THR A 107 1.26 1.04 12.82
C THR A 107 0.63 0.76 11.45
N GLU A 108 0.91 -0.39 10.83
CA GLU A 108 0.30 -0.77 9.55
C GLU A 108 -1.20 -1.08 9.68
N VAL A 109 -1.62 -1.63 10.84
CA VAL A 109 -3.03 -1.86 11.17
C VAL A 109 -3.75 -0.55 11.46
N GLU A 110 -3.16 0.38 12.21
CA GLU A 110 -3.70 1.74 12.45
C GLU A 110 -3.93 2.49 11.13
N ASP A 111 -2.97 2.45 10.22
CA ASP A 111 -3.05 3.15 8.93
C ASP A 111 -3.94 2.44 7.89
N GLY A 112 -4.55 1.29 8.26
CA GLY A 112 -5.40 0.50 7.35
C GLY A 112 -4.64 -0.10 6.15
N THR A 113 -3.31 -0.12 6.20
CA THR A 113 -2.43 -0.61 5.11
C THR A 113 -2.05 -2.09 5.27
N ALA A 114 -2.44 -2.70 6.40
CA ALA A 114 -2.19 -4.10 6.71
C ALA A 114 -2.95 -5.05 5.78
N GLN A 115 -2.32 -5.47 4.69
CA GLN A 115 -2.66 -6.74 4.06
C GLN A 115 -1.93 -7.84 4.85
N ARG A 116 -2.68 -8.80 5.42
CA ARG A 116 -2.09 -10.05 5.95
C ARG A 116 -1.48 -10.85 4.80
N ALA A 117 -0.27 -10.48 4.37
CA ALA A 117 0.53 -11.33 3.51
C ALA A 117 0.86 -12.61 4.27
N SER A 118 0.99 -13.74 3.57
CA SER A 118 1.38 -15.03 4.14
C SER A 118 2.71 -14.89 4.90
N ILE A 119 2.65 -14.77 6.22
CA ILE A 119 3.80 -14.68 7.10
C ILE A 119 4.30 -16.11 7.33
N SER A 120 5.62 -16.36 7.23
CA SER A 120 6.17 -17.68 7.53
C SER A 120 5.99 -18.02 9.02
N ALA A 121 5.86 -19.30 9.37
CA ALA A 121 5.65 -19.74 10.74
C ALA A 121 6.69 -19.18 11.74
N ALA A 122 7.97 -19.14 11.33
CA ALA A 122 9.04 -18.56 12.16
C ALA A 122 8.88 -17.06 12.41
N ARG A 123 8.35 -16.31 11.42
CA ARG A 123 8.09 -14.88 11.54
C ARG A 123 6.80 -14.60 12.30
N THR A 124 5.80 -15.48 12.22
CA THR A 124 4.61 -15.47 13.07
C THR A 124 4.98 -15.70 14.54
N ALA A 125 5.81 -16.70 14.85
CA ALA A 125 6.24 -16.96 16.23
C ALA A 125 7.00 -15.76 16.84
N LYS A 126 7.90 -15.12 16.08
CA LYS A 126 8.56 -13.88 16.51
C LYS A 126 7.58 -12.73 16.75
N LEU A 127 6.59 -12.57 15.87
CA LEU A 127 5.56 -11.55 16.01
C LEU A 127 4.69 -11.81 17.25
N GLU A 128 4.29 -13.05 17.50
CA GLU A 128 3.51 -13.43 18.68
C GLU A 128 4.27 -13.19 19.98
N ALA A 129 5.55 -13.57 20.03
CA ALA A 129 6.41 -13.29 21.18
C ALA A 129 6.53 -11.77 21.42
N GLY A 130 6.72 -11.00 20.34
CA GLY A 130 6.78 -9.54 20.39
C GLY A 130 5.45 -8.90 20.83
N ILE A 131 4.30 -9.43 20.40
CA ILE A 131 2.97 -8.96 20.84
C ILE A 131 2.78 -9.22 22.34
N ARG A 132 3.20 -10.38 22.87
CA ARG A 132 3.11 -10.68 24.31
C ARG A 132 3.97 -9.72 25.12
N GLN A 133 5.20 -9.48 24.68
CA GLN A 133 6.08 -8.49 25.31
C GLN A 133 5.45 -7.09 25.24
N TRP A 134 4.94 -6.67 24.09
CA TRP A 134 4.27 -5.38 23.93
C TRP A 134 3.07 -5.22 24.87
N GLN A 135 2.24 -6.25 25.02
CA GLN A 135 1.08 -6.24 25.92
C GLN A 135 1.47 -6.14 27.41
N SER A 136 2.67 -6.60 27.78
CA SER A 136 3.19 -6.44 29.15
C SER A 136 3.72 -5.03 29.46
N LEU A 137 3.89 -4.16 28.45
CA LEU A 137 4.40 -2.80 28.65
C LEU A 137 3.28 -1.85 29.13
N PRO A 138 3.58 -0.93 30.06
CA PRO A 138 2.69 0.17 30.41
C PRO A 138 2.25 0.97 29.18
N GLU A 139 1.01 1.47 29.20
CA GLU A 139 0.42 2.23 28.09
C GLU A 139 1.28 3.43 27.67
N GLU A 140 1.80 4.21 28.63
CA GLU A 140 2.69 5.33 28.32
C GLU A 140 3.98 4.91 27.60
N GLN A 141 4.51 3.73 27.93
CA GLN A 141 5.71 3.21 27.29
C GLN A 141 5.40 2.75 25.86
N ARG A 142 4.23 2.11 25.65
CA ARG A 142 3.73 1.77 24.32
C ARG A 142 3.54 3.01 23.46
N GLN A 143 2.90 4.06 23.97
CA GLN A 143 2.70 5.31 23.24
C GLN A 143 4.02 5.98 22.87
N ARG A 144 4.98 6.06 23.79
CA ARG A 144 6.34 6.57 23.51
C ARG A 144 7.03 5.77 22.42
N MET A 145 6.94 4.44 22.46
CA MET A 145 7.55 3.58 21.44
C MET A 145 6.89 3.76 20.06
N VAL A 146 5.57 3.89 19.99
CA VAL A 146 4.86 4.22 18.74
C VAL A 146 5.29 5.59 18.22
N ALA A 147 5.39 6.59 19.09
CA ALA A 147 5.81 7.95 18.71
C ALA A 147 7.23 7.96 18.13
N HIS A 148 8.20 7.32 18.80
CA HIS A 148 9.56 7.19 18.28
C HIS A 148 9.57 6.40 16.96
N PHE A 149 8.81 5.31 16.86
CA PHE A 149 8.75 4.57 15.60
C PHE A 149 8.22 5.44 14.45
N LYS A 150 7.14 6.20 14.68
CA LYS A 150 6.59 7.15 13.70
C LYS A 150 7.63 8.22 13.33
N GLN A 151 8.38 8.74 14.30
CA GLN A 151 9.44 9.72 14.06
C GLN A 151 10.52 9.22 13.09
N PHE A 152 10.94 7.94 13.17
CA PHE A 152 12.04 7.42 12.35
C PHE A 152 11.60 6.74 11.06
N PHE A 153 10.48 6.02 11.08
CA PHE A 153 10.11 5.10 10.00
C PHE A 153 8.87 5.54 9.22
N VAL A 154 8.22 6.63 9.62
CA VAL A 154 7.08 7.21 8.88
C VAL A 154 7.50 8.54 8.28
N LEU A 155 7.18 8.74 7.00
CA LEU A 155 7.45 10.00 6.31
C LEU A 155 6.59 11.13 6.88
N THR A 156 7.20 12.27 7.15
CA THR A 156 6.48 13.50 7.53
C THR A 156 5.63 14.01 6.36
N PRO A 157 4.61 14.88 6.59
CA PRO A 157 3.83 15.46 5.50
C PRO A 157 4.70 16.14 4.43
N GLN A 158 5.73 16.87 4.84
CA GLN A 158 6.66 17.53 3.92
C GLN A 158 7.52 16.52 3.14
N GLU A 159 7.98 15.44 3.78
CA GLU A 159 8.71 14.36 3.09
C GLU A 159 7.82 13.59 2.11
N LYS A 160 6.53 13.42 2.45
CA LYS A 160 5.54 12.84 1.54
C LYS A 160 5.36 13.74 0.32
N GLU A 161 5.21 15.04 0.51
CA GLU A 161 5.08 16.01 -0.58
C GLU A 161 6.32 15.98 -1.50
N LYS A 162 7.52 16.12 -0.95
CA LYS A 162 8.79 15.98 -1.71
C LYS A 162 8.93 14.63 -2.42
N SER A 163 8.44 13.56 -1.80
CA SER A 163 8.42 12.24 -2.43
C SER A 163 7.44 12.18 -3.59
N LEU A 164 6.28 12.82 -3.49
CA LEU A 164 5.34 12.91 -4.60
C LEU A 164 5.84 13.83 -5.71
N GLU A 165 6.78 14.74 -5.39
CA GLU A 165 7.44 15.55 -6.41
C GLU A 165 8.33 14.73 -7.37
N THR A 166 8.69 13.49 -7.05
CA THR A 166 9.42 12.63 -7.99
C THR A 166 8.53 12.04 -9.08
N LEU A 167 7.19 12.10 -8.91
CA LEU A 167 6.22 11.66 -9.90
C LEU A 167 6.20 12.59 -11.11
N SER A 168 5.99 12.02 -12.30
CA SER A 168 5.96 12.78 -13.55
C SER A 168 4.78 13.78 -13.59
N GLU A 169 4.96 14.93 -14.23
CA GLU A 169 3.90 15.93 -14.51
C GLU A 169 2.54 15.31 -14.96
N PRO A 170 2.50 14.37 -15.91
CA PRO A 170 1.24 13.74 -16.30
C PRO A 170 0.61 12.88 -15.19
N GLU A 171 1.41 12.21 -14.35
CA GLU A 171 0.90 11.47 -13.19
C GLU A 171 0.33 12.44 -12.13
N ARG A 172 1.01 13.56 -11.85
CA ARG A 172 0.51 14.58 -10.93
C ARG A 172 -0.80 15.21 -11.40
N ARG A 173 -0.90 15.60 -12.68
CA ARG A 173 -2.16 16.16 -13.24
C ARG A 173 -3.32 15.18 -13.17
N GLN A 174 -3.06 13.88 -13.37
CA GLN A 174 -4.09 12.85 -13.25
C GLN A 174 -4.56 12.68 -11.79
N ILE A 175 -3.65 12.83 -10.82
CA ILE A 175 -3.96 12.81 -9.39
C ILE A 175 -4.78 14.04 -8.99
N GLU A 176 -4.33 15.24 -9.35
CA GLU A 176 -5.04 16.50 -9.07
C GLU A 176 -6.46 16.48 -9.63
N LYS A 177 -6.63 16.00 -10.87
CA LYS A 177 -7.95 15.85 -11.50
C LYS A 177 -8.86 14.91 -10.72
N THR A 178 -8.31 13.83 -10.16
CA THR A 178 -9.06 12.84 -9.37
C THR A 178 -9.45 13.40 -8.00
N LEU A 179 -8.52 14.09 -7.32
CA LEU A 179 -8.76 14.73 -6.03
C LEU A 179 -9.77 15.89 -6.15
N HIS A 180 -9.66 16.71 -7.19
CA HIS A 180 -10.62 17.77 -7.49
C HIS A 180 -12.03 17.21 -7.76
N SER A 181 -12.12 16.13 -8.54
CA SER A 181 -13.39 15.45 -8.79
C SER A 181 -14.02 14.89 -7.52
N PHE A 182 -13.21 14.41 -6.57
CA PHE A 182 -13.67 13.90 -5.28
C PHE A 182 -14.07 15.01 -4.31
N GLY A 183 -13.33 16.13 -4.28
CA GLY A 183 -13.63 17.31 -3.47
C GLY A 183 -15.00 17.91 -3.80
N ASN A 184 -15.38 17.89 -5.08
CA ASN A 184 -16.66 18.38 -5.59
C ASN A 184 -17.85 17.44 -5.32
N LEU A 185 -17.64 16.25 -4.74
CA LEU A 185 -18.73 15.36 -4.36
C LEU A 185 -19.50 15.92 -3.15
N THR A 186 -20.82 15.83 -3.20
CA THR A 186 -21.69 16.09 -2.04
C THR A 186 -21.45 15.08 -0.91
N SER A 187 -21.85 15.41 0.31
CA SER A 187 -21.71 14.54 1.48
C SER A 187 -22.33 13.15 1.26
N LEU A 188 -23.47 13.08 0.57
CA LEU A 188 -24.14 11.84 0.20
C LEU A 188 -23.34 11.01 -0.82
N GLN A 189 -22.80 11.67 -1.84
CA GLN A 189 -21.96 11.01 -2.86
C GLN A 189 -20.63 10.53 -2.27
N ARG A 190 -20.04 11.27 -1.32
CA ARG A 190 -18.83 10.82 -0.61
C ARG A 190 -19.11 9.58 0.23
N ALA A 191 -20.21 9.56 0.99
CA ALA A 191 -20.60 8.39 1.76
C ALA A 191 -20.79 7.16 0.86
N GLN A 192 -21.48 7.32 -0.28
CA GLN A 192 -21.64 6.25 -1.26
C GLN A 192 -20.32 5.79 -1.88
N CYS A 193 -19.39 6.71 -2.18
CA CYS A 193 -18.04 6.35 -2.63
C CYS A 193 -17.31 5.53 -1.58
N ILE A 194 -17.32 5.96 -0.31
CA ILE A 194 -16.65 5.25 0.80
C ILE A 194 -17.21 3.83 0.95
N THR A 195 -18.54 3.68 1.03
CA THR A 195 -19.18 2.37 1.12
C THR A 195 -18.87 1.48 -0.10
N SER A 196 -18.79 2.07 -1.29
CA SER A 196 -18.41 1.33 -2.50
C SER A 196 -16.95 0.88 -2.49
N PHE A 197 -16.05 1.70 -1.92
CA PHE A 197 -14.65 1.36 -1.73
C PHE A 197 -14.46 0.27 -0.69
N GLU A 198 -15.17 0.33 0.44
CA GLU A 198 -15.18 -0.74 1.46
C GLU A 198 -15.66 -2.06 0.85
N LYS A 199 -16.74 -2.01 0.07
CA LYS A 199 -17.25 -3.18 -0.64
C LYS A 199 -16.21 -3.75 -1.60
N PHE A 200 -15.55 -2.91 -2.41
CA PHE A 200 -14.46 -3.35 -3.30
C PHE A 200 -13.27 -3.93 -2.53
N ALA A 201 -12.89 -3.33 -1.40
CA ALA A 201 -11.82 -3.82 -0.53
C ALA A 201 -12.19 -5.15 0.15
N SER A 202 -13.47 -5.46 0.33
CA SER A 202 -13.91 -6.75 0.86
C SER A 202 -13.93 -7.89 -0.18
N LEU A 203 -13.86 -7.58 -1.49
CA LEU A 203 -13.86 -8.59 -2.55
C LEU A 203 -12.59 -9.44 -2.55
N SER A 204 -12.74 -10.72 -2.93
CA SER A 204 -11.61 -11.62 -3.21
C SER A 204 -10.80 -11.15 -4.42
N LEU A 205 -9.58 -11.65 -4.57
CA LEU A 205 -8.68 -11.26 -5.67
C LEU A 205 -9.32 -11.51 -7.05
N GLU A 206 -10.01 -12.63 -7.22
CA GLU A 206 -10.67 -13.00 -8.47
C GLU A 206 -11.86 -12.08 -8.77
N GLU A 207 -12.69 -11.79 -7.76
CA GLU A 207 -13.81 -10.85 -7.88
C GLU A 207 -13.33 -9.42 -8.19
N ARG A 208 -12.22 -8.97 -7.58
CA ARG A 208 -11.61 -7.68 -7.91
C ARG A 208 -11.12 -7.63 -9.35
N GLN A 209 -10.46 -8.69 -9.83
CA GLN A 209 -10.00 -8.75 -11.22
C GLN A 209 -11.18 -8.72 -12.20
N GLN A 210 -12.27 -9.44 -11.89
CA GLN A 210 -13.47 -9.41 -12.72
C GLN A 210 -14.15 -8.04 -12.70
N PHE A 211 -14.20 -7.38 -11.54
CA PHE A 211 -14.70 -6.02 -11.41
C PHE A 211 -13.89 -5.03 -12.26
N LEU A 212 -12.55 -5.08 -12.20
CA LEU A 212 -11.69 -4.20 -12.99
C LEU A 212 -11.85 -4.44 -14.51
N LYS A 213 -11.93 -5.70 -14.95
CA LYS A 213 -12.23 -6.04 -16.36
C LYS A 213 -13.57 -5.45 -16.82
N ASN A 214 -14.60 -5.53 -15.98
CA ASN A 214 -15.91 -4.95 -16.28
C ASN A 214 -15.86 -3.41 -16.30
N ALA A 215 -15.08 -2.79 -15.41
CA ALA A 215 -14.87 -1.35 -15.37
C ALA A 215 -14.14 -0.84 -16.62
N ASP A 216 -13.16 -1.59 -17.13
CA ASP A 216 -12.47 -1.21 -18.37
C ASP A 216 -13.39 -1.35 -19.59
N ARG A 217 -14.25 -2.37 -19.63
CA ARG A 217 -15.32 -2.48 -20.65
C ARG A 217 -16.28 -1.29 -20.57
N TRP A 218 -16.66 -0.89 -19.36
CA TRP A 218 -17.53 0.27 -19.13
C TRP A 218 -16.92 1.59 -19.61
N LYS A 219 -15.61 1.79 -19.42
CA LYS A 219 -14.90 2.98 -19.91
C LYS A 219 -14.92 3.09 -21.43
N LEU A 220 -14.85 1.96 -22.13
CA LEU A 220 -14.89 1.91 -23.60
C LEU A 220 -16.29 2.12 -24.20
N MET A 221 -17.34 2.07 -23.38
CA MET A 221 -18.72 2.29 -23.85
C MET A 221 -19.03 3.77 -24.10
N THR A 222 -19.85 4.04 -25.11
CA THR A 222 -20.43 5.36 -25.37
C THR A 222 -21.46 5.75 -24.30
N PRO A 223 -21.80 7.04 -24.14
CA PRO A 223 -22.85 7.48 -23.21
C PRO A 223 -24.19 6.77 -23.42
N ALA A 224 -24.57 6.53 -24.67
CA ALA A 224 -25.80 5.80 -25.03
C ALA A 224 -25.76 4.33 -24.59
N GLN A 225 -24.64 3.64 -24.81
CA GLN A 225 -24.45 2.25 -24.36
C GLN A 225 -24.49 2.13 -22.83
N ARG A 226 -23.89 3.09 -22.11
CA ARG A 226 -23.95 3.14 -20.64
C ARG A 226 -25.35 3.43 -20.12
N GLN A 227 -26.16 4.23 -20.83
CA GLN A 227 -27.56 4.48 -20.47
C GLN A 227 -28.40 3.21 -20.66
N ALA A 228 -28.30 2.56 -21.82
CA ALA A 228 -29.00 1.31 -22.09
C ALA A 228 -28.70 0.22 -21.05
N TRP A 229 -27.45 0.14 -20.57
CA TRP A 229 -27.09 -0.78 -19.50
C TRP A 229 -27.68 -0.41 -18.15
N ARG A 230 -27.72 0.89 -17.80
CA ARG A 230 -28.37 1.37 -16.57
C ARG A 230 -29.86 1.04 -16.58
N ASP A 231 -30.52 1.22 -17.72
CA ASP A 231 -31.95 0.93 -17.88
C ASP A 231 -32.23 -0.57 -17.73
N LEU A 232 -31.39 -1.42 -18.35
CA LEU A 232 -31.47 -2.87 -18.22
C LEU A 232 -31.29 -3.33 -16.76
N VAL A 233 -30.29 -2.81 -16.06
CA VAL A 233 -30.02 -3.14 -14.64
C VAL A 233 -31.15 -2.65 -13.74
N ALA A 234 -31.69 -1.46 -13.99
CA ALA A 234 -32.85 -0.94 -13.27
C ALA A 234 -34.06 -1.86 -13.45
N GLN A 235 -34.34 -2.27 -14.68
CA GLN A 235 -35.46 -3.16 -15.03
C GLN A 235 -35.35 -4.55 -14.38
N MET A 236 -34.14 -5.13 -14.34
CA MET A 236 -33.89 -6.39 -13.63
C MET A 236 -34.00 -6.26 -12.11
N SER A 237 -33.63 -5.11 -11.54
CA SER A 237 -33.73 -4.84 -10.10
C SER A 237 -35.19 -4.65 -9.66
N SER A 238 -36.03 -4.08 -10.53
CA SER A 238 -37.46 -3.87 -10.28
C SER A 238 -38.34 -5.12 -10.49
N SER A 239 -37.81 -6.20 -11.08
CA SER A 239 -38.58 -7.42 -11.39
C SER A 239 -38.42 -8.54 -10.35
N ALA A 240 -37.73 -8.33 -9.24
CA ALA A 240 -37.55 -9.36 -8.21
C ALA A 240 -38.75 -9.39 -7.23
N PRO A 241 -39.49 -10.50 -7.08
CA PRO A 241 -40.45 -10.65 -5.99
C PRO A 241 -39.74 -10.68 -4.63
N PRO A 242 -40.42 -10.30 -3.52
CA PRO A 242 -39.76 -10.17 -2.24
C PRO A 242 -39.32 -11.54 -1.72
N ARG A 243 -38.00 -11.65 -1.51
CA ARG A 243 -37.28 -12.68 -0.76
C ARG A 243 -37.13 -14.04 -1.44
N LEU A 244 -36.12 -14.13 -2.30
CA LEU A 244 -35.15 -15.22 -2.24
C LEU A 244 -33.76 -14.61 -2.40
N HIS A 245 -32.85 -14.89 -1.46
CA HIS A 245 -31.43 -14.54 -1.56
C HIS A 245 -30.75 -15.40 -2.63
N ILE A 246 -31.16 -15.24 -3.89
CA ILE A 246 -30.39 -15.73 -5.01
C ILE A 246 -29.27 -14.71 -5.20
N ARG A 247 -28.02 -15.15 -5.11
CA ARG A 247 -26.86 -14.37 -5.57
C ARG A 247 -27.08 -14.08 -7.05
N LEU A 248 -27.72 -12.95 -7.36
CA LEU A 248 -27.78 -12.40 -8.70
C LEU A 248 -26.34 -12.18 -9.14
N ARG A 249 -25.83 -13.07 -10.01
CA ARG A 249 -24.65 -12.75 -10.81
C ARG A 249 -25.06 -11.52 -11.60
N HIS A 250 -24.51 -10.36 -11.25
CA HIS A 250 -24.69 -9.17 -12.04
C HIS A 250 -24.23 -9.48 -13.46
N PRO A 251 -25.06 -9.22 -14.48
CA PRO A 251 -24.68 -9.53 -15.85
C PRO A 251 -23.43 -8.70 -16.19
N ALA A 252 -22.50 -9.33 -16.91
CA ALA A 252 -21.32 -8.63 -17.39
C ALA A 252 -21.73 -7.71 -18.55
N PRO A 253 -21.17 -6.50 -18.65
CA PRO A 253 -21.40 -5.64 -19.81
C PRO A 253 -20.99 -6.38 -21.10
N PRO A 254 -21.82 -6.33 -22.16
CA PRO A 254 -21.56 -7.05 -23.41
C PRO A 254 -20.32 -6.52 -24.13
N LEU A 255 -19.68 -7.37 -24.93
CA LEU A 255 -18.58 -6.98 -25.80
C LEU A 255 -19.13 -6.07 -26.91
N ALA A 256 -18.46 -4.94 -27.15
CA ALA A 256 -18.76 -4.08 -28.28
C ALA A 256 -18.44 -4.85 -29.57
N THR A 257 -19.45 -5.41 -30.22
CA THR A 257 -19.37 -5.82 -31.61
C THR A 257 -19.54 -4.57 -32.45
N ASN A 258 -18.44 -4.08 -33.05
CA ASN A 258 -18.54 -3.13 -34.14
C ASN A 258 -19.29 -3.82 -35.28
N GLY A 259 -20.54 -3.40 -35.50
CA GLY A 259 -21.33 -3.78 -36.66
C GLY A 259 -21.57 -2.53 -37.51
N GLY A 260 -21.25 -2.64 -38.81
CA GLY A 260 -21.52 -1.64 -39.85
C GLY A 260 -20.29 -0.86 -40.27
#